data_AF-W4IP31-F1
#
_entry.id   AF-W4IP31-F1
#
_cell.length_a   1.000
_cell.length_b   1.000
_cell.length_c   1.000
_cell.angle_alpha   90.00
_cell.angle_beta   90.00
_cell.angle_gamma   90.00
#
_symmetry.space_group_name_H-M   'P 1'
#
loop_
_entity.id
_entity.type
_entity.pdbx_description
1 polymer ?
#
loop_
_entity_poly.entity_id
_entity_poly.type
_entity_poly.pdbx_seq_one_letter_code
_entity_poly.pdbx_strand_id
1 'polypeptide(L)'
;MPNYDNDPDMKSLKEIFERQTSRRFEEYEERMITQRQKYKEQRDKDIQKIIHKDKMEKNLAEKIEKGCLRCGCGLAGVAGSIGLFGAVSINIWKPAALEAAIAKAIAEGTADIAAAANAAGAAEITKLIKSTFQVQNIAGQTFESFFTATSYKNVASITQAVYEQHFNTCAYDSSGKVVYLYGDGNLHIPICRSVWQQTSTVLTTKKGFSTREVIEQTVQNIATKAEGPANAAAEAARESAINAIKAQQTDLINTIFMSKQTAIIASVVAILVIVLVMIIIYLILRYRRKKKMKKKAQYTKLLNE
;
A
#
# COMPACT_ATOMS: atom_id res chain seq x y z
N MET A 1 21.96 18.22 95.25
CA MET A 1 21.03 18.68 94.20
C MET A 1 19.67 18.82 94.83
N PRO A 2 19.00 19.99 94.75
CA PRO A 2 17.65 20.13 95.30
C PRO A 2 16.72 19.16 94.56
N ASN A 3 15.91 18.42 95.31
CA ASN A 3 14.96 17.46 94.76
C ASN A 3 13.71 18.23 94.28
N TYR A 4 13.71 18.62 93.00
CA TYR A 4 12.64 19.39 92.35
C TYR A 4 11.39 18.57 91.98
N ASP A 5 11.37 17.26 92.26
CA ASP A 5 10.24 16.39 91.87
C ASP A 5 8.96 16.65 92.70
N ASN A 6 9.07 17.32 93.85
CA ASN A 6 7.94 17.63 94.74
C ASN A 6 7.58 19.12 94.78
N ASP A 7 8.15 19.94 93.89
CA ASP A 7 7.80 21.36 93.81
C ASP A 7 6.41 21.51 93.14
N PRO A 8 5.42 22.11 93.82
CA PRO A 8 4.06 22.24 93.31
C PRO A 8 4.01 22.98 91.96
N ASP A 9 4.91 23.94 91.74
CA ASP A 9 4.97 24.70 90.49
C ASP A 9 5.51 23.84 89.34
N MET A 10 6.52 22.99 89.60
CA MET A 10 7.10 22.08 88.61
C MET A 10 6.13 20.97 88.20
N LYS A 11 5.32 20.48 89.14
CA LYS A 11 4.28 19.48 88.87
C LYS A 11 3.17 20.04 87.96
N SER A 12 2.80 21.30 88.16
CA SER A 12 1.81 21.99 87.32
C SER A 12 2.30 22.17 85.88
N LEU A 13 3.57 22.53 85.69
CA LEU A 13 4.18 22.67 84.36
C LEU A 13 4.30 21.34 83.63
N LYS A 14 4.63 20.26 84.33
CA LYS A 14 4.68 18.92 83.77
C LYS A 14 3.31 18.45 83.28
N GLU A 15 2.26 18.67 84.05
CA GLU A 15 0.88 18.37 83.62
C GLU A 15 0.45 19.20 82.41
N ILE A 16 0.80 20.48 82.36
CA ILE A 16 0.49 21.35 81.22
C ILE A 16 1.21 20.85 79.96
N PHE A 17 2.47 20.45 80.09
CA PHE A 17 3.25 19.93 78.98
C PHE A 17 2.69 18.58 78.49
N GLU A 18 2.43 17.63 79.38
CA GLU A 18 1.81 16.35 79.02
C GLU A 18 0.45 16.55 78.32
N ARG A 19 -0.38 17.46 78.83
CA ARG A 19 -1.69 17.79 78.25
C ARG A 19 -1.58 18.45 76.87
N GLN A 20 -0.61 19.35 76.67
CA GLN A 20 -0.33 19.94 75.36
C GLN A 20 0.25 18.92 74.37
N THR A 21 1.14 18.04 74.83
CA THR A 21 1.75 17.03 73.98
C THR A 21 0.70 16.00 73.54
N SER A 22 -0.20 15.58 74.45
CA SER A 22 -1.31 14.68 74.15
C SER A 22 -2.27 15.26 73.10
N ARG A 23 -2.67 16.53 73.23
CA ARG A 23 -3.50 17.21 72.21
C ARG A 23 -2.83 17.25 70.84
N ARG A 24 -1.52 17.52 70.78
CA ARG A 24 -0.79 17.51 69.50
C ARG A 24 -0.71 16.12 68.88
N PHE A 25 -0.65 15.06 69.68
CA PHE A 25 -0.67 13.69 69.16
C PHE A 25 -2.05 13.34 68.59
N GLU A 26 -3.14 13.68 69.27
CA GLU A 26 -4.50 13.50 68.77
C GLU A 26 -4.73 14.26 67.46
N GLU A 27 -4.36 15.56 67.39
CA GLU A 27 -4.43 16.36 66.15
C GLU A 27 -3.55 15.81 65.02
N TYR A 28 -2.44 15.14 65.34
CA TYR A 28 -1.58 14.51 64.34
C TYR A 28 -2.17 13.20 63.83
N GLU A 29 -2.78 12.40 64.70
CA GLU A 29 -3.48 11.17 64.32
C GLU A 29 -4.71 11.46 63.45
N GLU A 30 -5.54 12.44 63.83
CA GLU A 30 -6.70 12.85 63.03
C GLU A 30 -6.31 13.35 61.63
N ARG A 31 -5.25 14.17 61.53
CA ARG A 31 -4.71 14.60 60.23
C ARG A 31 -4.18 13.43 59.41
N MET A 32 -3.58 12.45 60.07
CA MET A 32 -3.00 11.29 59.38
C MET A 32 -4.09 10.33 58.88
N ILE A 33 -5.16 10.15 59.66
CA ILE A 33 -6.36 9.36 59.28
C ILE A 33 -7.07 10.03 58.09
N THR A 34 -7.35 11.32 58.17
CA THR A 34 -8.04 12.07 57.10
C THR A 34 -7.24 12.09 55.80
N GLN A 35 -5.92 12.26 55.85
CA GLN A 35 -5.08 12.17 54.65
C GLN A 35 -5.07 10.76 54.05
N ARG A 36 -5.01 9.69 54.88
CA ARG A 36 -5.10 8.31 54.39
C ARG A 36 -6.45 8.03 53.69
N GLN A 37 -7.56 8.57 54.21
CA GLN A 37 -8.87 8.45 53.56
C GLN A 37 -8.89 9.15 52.20
N LYS A 38 -8.37 10.38 52.10
CA LYS A 38 -8.29 11.12 50.82
C LYS A 38 -7.52 10.36 49.74
N TYR A 39 -6.36 9.78 50.08
CA TYR A 39 -5.59 9.00 49.12
C TYR A 39 -6.26 7.68 48.72
N LYS A 40 -7.02 7.04 49.62
CA LYS A 40 -7.83 5.85 49.28
C LYS A 40 -8.96 6.19 48.31
N GLU A 41 -9.73 7.24 48.58
CA GLU A 41 -10.79 7.69 47.67
C GLU A 41 -10.26 8.09 46.29
N GLN A 42 -9.10 8.76 46.25
CA GLN A 42 -8.50 9.16 44.98
C GLN A 42 -8.05 7.94 44.17
N ARG A 43 -7.45 6.95 44.83
CA ARG A 43 -7.11 5.66 44.20
C ARG A 43 -8.34 4.93 43.68
N ASP A 44 -9.42 4.85 44.45
CA ASP A 44 -10.64 4.15 44.04
C ASP A 44 -11.32 4.84 42.85
N LYS A 45 -11.29 6.19 42.80
CA LYS A 45 -11.74 6.98 41.64
C LYS A 45 -10.90 6.69 40.39
N ASP A 46 -9.57 6.66 40.53
CA ASP A 46 -8.68 6.36 39.40
C ASP A 46 -8.87 4.92 38.89
N ILE A 47 -9.05 3.95 39.80
CA ILE A 47 -9.35 2.56 39.45
C ILE A 47 -10.69 2.46 38.72
N GLN A 48 -11.76 3.11 39.20
CA GLN A 48 -13.05 3.13 38.51
C GLN A 48 -12.94 3.73 37.09
N LYS A 49 -12.14 4.80 36.94
CA LYS A 49 -11.89 5.42 35.63
C LYS A 49 -11.18 4.47 34.67
N ILE A 50 -10.19 3.71 35.16
CA ILE A 50 -9.47 2.70 34.38
C ILE A 50 -10.41 1.55 33.98
N ILE A 51 -11.22 1.03 34.91
CA ILE A 51 -12.18 -0.05 34.63
C ILE A 51 -13.23 0.40 33.59
N HIS A 52 -13.75 1.61 33.71
CA HIS A 52 -14.70 2.14 32.72
C HIS A 52 -14.07 2.30 31.33
N LYS A 53 -12.82 2.76 31.28
CA LYS A 53 -12.08 2.89 30.03
C LYS A 53 -11.82 1.52 29.38
N ASP A 54 -11.37 0.55 30.16
CA ASP A 54 -11.12 -0.83 29.71
C ASP A 54 -12.41 -1.51 29.21
N LYS A 55 -13.55 -1.24 29.86
CA LYS A 55 -14.87 -1.73 29.42
C LYS A 55 -15.33 -1.12 28.09
N MET A 56 -15.04 0.15 27.85
CA MET A 56 -15.33 0.83 26.57
C MET A 56 -14.45 0.28 25.44
N GLU A 57 -13.16 0.09 25.71
CA GLU A 57 -12.20 -0.47 24.75
C GLU A 57 -12.55 -1.93 24.40
N LYS A 58 -12.94 -2.75 25.39
CA LYS A 58 -13.46 -4.12 25.14
C LYS A 58 -14.74 -4.14 24.31
N ASN A 59 -15.69 -3.24 24.57
CA ASN A 59 -16.94 -3.17 23.79
C ASN A 59 -16.68 -2.73 22.34
N LEU A 60 -15.71 -1.82 22.14
CA LEU A 60 -15.29 -1.39 20.81
C LEU A 60 -14.59 -2.53 20.06
N ALA A 61 -13.69 -3.26 20.72
CA ALA A 61 -13.01 -4.43 20.15
C ALA A 61 -14.01 -5.53 19.76
N GLU A 62 -14.98 -5.84 20.63
CA GLU A 62 -16.02 -6.85 20.36
C GLU A 62 -16.95 -6.45 19.20
N LYS A 63 -17.24 -5.15 19.04
CA LYS A 63 -17.98 -4.64 17.87
C LYS A 63 -17.18 -4.75 16.57
N ILE A 64 -15.88 -4.50 16.62
CA ILE A 64 -14.98 -4.66 15.47
C ILE A 64 -14.87 -6.14 15.08
N GLU A 65 -14.76 -7.05 16.05
CA GLU A 65 -14.69 -8.49 15.84
C GLU A 65 -16.01 -9.06 15.25
N LYS A 66 -17.17 -8.64 15.77
CA LYS A 66 -18.48 -8.99 15.20
C LYS A 66 -18.71 -8.38 13.81
N GLY A 67 -18.14 -7.20 13.54
CA GLY A 67 -18.13 -6.59 12.21
C GLY A 67 -17.28 -7.37 11.22
N CYS A 68 -16.14 -7.92 11.67
CA CYS A 68 -15.23 -8.72 10.86
C CYS A 68 -15.78 -10.13 10.57
N LEU A 69 -16.47 -10.76 11.52
CA LEU A 69 -17.15 -12.05 11.31
C LEU A 69 -18.31 -11.96 10.30
N ARG A 70 -18.96 -10.80 10.20
CA ARG A 70 -20.09 -10.58 9.27
C ARG A 70 -19.66 -10.31 7.83
N CYS A 71 -18.39 -9.99 7.60
CA CYS A 71 -17.80 -9.76 6.28
C CYS A 71 -16.92 -10.93 5.80
N GLY A 72 -16.75 -11.97 6.63
CA GLY A 72 -16.08 -13.21 6.27
C GLY A 72 -16.97 -14.13 5.43
N CYS A 73 -17.14 -13.82 4.14
CA CYS A 73 -17.40 -14.88 3.17
C CYS A 73 -16.17 -15.81 3.17
N GLY A 74 -16.44 -17.09 3.42
CA GLY A 74 -15.48 -18.05 3.94
C GLY A 74 -14.28 -18.34 3.05
N LEU A 75 -13.14 -18.52 3.70
CA LEU A 75 -12.08 -19.44 3.28
C LEU A 75 -11.49 -20.08 4.55
N ALA A 76 -12.28 -20.95 5.18
CA ALA A 76 -11.71 -22.06 5.91
C ALA A 76 -11.28 -23.11 4.87
N GLY A 77 -10.02 -23.05 4.47
CA GLY A 77 -9.33 -24.01 3.60
C GLY A 77 -7.98 -24.38 4.21
N VAL A 78 -8.05 -25.03 5.37
CA VAL A 78 -7.10 -25.91 6.06
C VAL A 78 -5.62 -25.97 5.60
N ALA A 79 -4.76 -25.66 6.59
CA ALA A 79 -3.46 -26.26 6.94
C ALA A 79 -2.19 -25.97 6.11
N GLY A 80 -1.15 -25.54 6.85
CA GLY A 80 0.23 -25.50 6.37
C GLY A 80 1.15 -24.58 7.18
N SER A 81 1.23 -24.81 8.49
CA SER A 81 2.32 -24.48 9.42
C SER A 81 3.53 -23.66 8.92
N ILE A 82 3.80 -22.59 9.68
CA ILE A 82 5.12 -21.98 9.94
C ILE A 82 5.76 -21.31 8.72
N GLY A 83 5.40 -20.03 8.52
CA GLY A 83 6.11 -19.12 7.65
C GLY A 83 5.37 -17.80 7.53
N LEU A 84 6.08 -16.69 7.74
CA LEU A 84 5.81 -15.43 7.04
C LEU A 84 4.60 -14.57 7.49
N PHE A 85 4.54 -14.13 8.75
CA PHE A 85 3.84 -12.87 9.08
C PHE A 85 4.68 -11.63 8.69
N GLY A 86 5.22 -11.64 7.47
CA GLY A 86 5.65 -10.46 6.71
C GLY A 86 4.55 -9.95 5.77
N ALA A 87 3.34 -10.51 5.84
CA ALA A 87 2.17 -10.04 5.12
C ALA A 87 0.97 -10.02 6.06
N VAL A 88 0.97 -9.08 7.02
CA VAL A 88 -0.29 -8.67 7.65
C VAL A 88 -1.10 -7.97 6.56
N SER A 89 -1.95 -8.76 5.91
CA SER A 89 -3.26 -8.39 5.39
C SER A 89 -3.39 -6.97 4.80
N ILE A 90 -3.13 -6.86 3.50
CA ILE A 90 -3.52 -5.73 2.63
C ILE A 90 -5.06 -5.53 2.58
N ASN A 91 -5.85 -6.33 3.30
CA ASN A 91 -7.31 -6.21 3.37
C ASN A 91 -7.84 -5.33 4.53
N ILE A 92 -7.00 -4.63 5.29
CA ILE A 92 -7.42 -3.62 6.32
C ILE A 92 -7.42 -2.18 5.75
N TRP A 93 -7.30 -2.02 4.44
CA TRP A 93 -7.29 -0.71 3.79
C TRP A 93 -8.71 -0.27 3.51
N LYS A 94 -9.02 1.04 3.57
CA LYS A 94 -10.26 1.57 2.97
C LYS A 94 -10.21 1.20 1.48
N PRO A 95 -10.95 0.18 1.00
CA PRO A 95 -10.83 -0.28 -0.38
C PRO A 95 -11.11 0.89 -1.33
N ALA A 96 -12.03 1.77 -0.95
CA ALA A 96 -12.36 2.99 -1.67
C ALA A 96 -11.18 3.94 -1.94
N ALA A 97 -10.21 4.09 -1.02
CA ALA A 97 -9.07 4.99 -1.24
C ALA A 97 -8.05 4.40 -2.23
N LEU A 98 -7.85 3.08 -2.16
CA LEU A 98 -6.97 2.35 -3.05
C LEU A 98 -7.61 2.20 -4.45
N GLU A 99 -8.91 1.94 -4.50
CA GLU A 99 -9.71 1.95 -5.74
C GLU A 99 -9.71 3.33 -6.40
N ALA A 100 -9.89 4.41 -5.65
CA ALA A 100 -9.82 5.77 -6.19
C ALA A 100 -8.43 6.11 -6.74
N ALA A 101 -7.35 5.66 -6.07
CA ALA A 101 -5.99 5.85 -6.54
C ALA A 101 -5.71 5.04 -7.83
N ILE A 102 -6.18 3.80 -7.90
CA ILE A 102 -6.08 2.96 -9.11
C ILE A 102 -6.87 3.58 -10.26
N ALA A 103 -8.11 4.02 -10.01
CA ALA A 103 -8.95 4.64 -11.03
C ALA A 103 -8.29 5.93 -11.58
N LYS A 104 -7.75 6.77 -10.68
CA LYS A 104 -7.04 7.99 -11.07
C LYS A 104 -5.80 7.68 -11.91
N ALA A 105 -5.01 6.69 -11.53
CA ALA A 105 -3.80 6.36 -12.27
C ALA A 105 -4.09 5.65 -13.60
N ILE A 106 -5.16 4.87 -13.72
CA ILE A 106 -5.61 4.36 -15.02
C ILE A 106 -6.02 5.54 -15.90
N ALA A 107 -6.71 6.56 -15.35
CA ALA A 107 -7.09 7.76 -16.08
C ALA A 107 -5.87 8.56 -16.56
N GLU A 108 -4.88 8.77 -15.70
CA GLU A 108 -3.63 9.47 -16.04
C GLU A 108 -2.75 8.66 -17.01
N GLY A 109 -2.70 7.33 -16.85
CA GLY A 109 -1.93 6.41 -17.69
C GLY A 109 -2.62 6.02 -19.01
N THR A 110 -3.80 6.55 -19.32
CA THR A 110 -4.53 6.23 -20.56
C THR A 110 -3.71 6.50 -21.82
N ALA A 111 -2.92 7.57 -21.82
CA ALA A 111 -2.04 7.92 -22.94
C ALA A 111 -0.93 6.88 -23.13
N ASP A 112 -0.30 6.42 -22.05
CA ASP A 112 0.77 5.43 -22.08
C ASP A 112 0.24 4.04 -22.46
N ILE A 113 -0.93 3.67 -21.95
CA ILE A 113 -1.63 2.42 -22.31
C ILE A 113 -1.96 2.43 -23.81
N ALA A 114 -2.48 3.55 -24.32
CA ALA A 114 -2.78 3.69 -25.75
C ALA A 114 -1.51 3.68 -26.61
N ALA A 115 -0.42 4.30 -26.15
CA ALA A 115 0.87 4.28 -26.83
C ALA A 115 1.46 2.86 -26.90
N ALA A 116 1.42 2.10 -25.80
CA ALA A 116 1.86 0.71 -25.75
C ALA A 116 1.05 -0.18 -26.69
N ALA A 117 -0.28 -0.01 -26.71
CA ALA A 117 -1.17 -0.74 -27.62
C ALA A 117 -0.88 -0.41 -29.09
N ASN A 118 -0.70 0.87 -29.41
CA ASN A 118 -0.40 1.31 -30.77
C ASN A 118 0.96 0.80 -31.24
N ALA A 119 1.98 0.79 -30.38
CA ALA A 119 3.31 0.28 -30.71
C ALA A 119 3.27 -1.23 -31.00
N ALA A 120 2.60 -2.02 -30.15
CA ALA A 120 2.47 -3.46 -30.35
C ALA A 120 1.61 -3.80 -31.59
N GLY A 121 0.50 -3.07 -31.78
CA GLY A 121 -0.35 -3.22 -32.97
C GLY A 121 0.40 -2.86 -34.26
N ALA A 122 1.19 -1.79 -34.24
CA ALA A 122 2.03 -1.39 -35.37
C ALA A 122 3.14 -2.42 -35.68
N ALA A 123 3.74 -3.03 -34.66
CA ALA A 123 4.74 -4.07 -34.86
C ALA A 123 4.13 -5.32 -35.51
N GLU A 124 2.98 -5.79 -35.03
CA GLU A 124 2.33 -6.96 -35.59
C GLU A 124 1.78 -6.70 -37.00
N ILE A 125 1.15 -5.54 -37.21
CA ILE A 125 0.62 -5.20 -38.54
C ILE A 125 1.76 -5.08 -39.56
N THR A 126 2.90 -4.53 -39.17
CA THR A 126 4.10 -4.47 -40.02
C THR A 126 4.57 -5.86 -40.40
N LYS A 127 4.67 -6.77 -39.44
CA LYS A 127 5.05 -8.16 -39.67
C LYS A 127 4.08 -8.87 -40.62
N LEU A 128 2.77 -8.72 -40.38
CA LEU A 128 1.73 -9.33 -41.19
C LEU A 128 1.67 -8.76 -42.61
N ILE A 129 1.83 -7.45 -42.79
CA ILE A 129 1.88 -6.83 -44.13
C ILE A 129 3.13 -7.32 -44.89
N LYS A 130 4.30 -7.32 -44.23
CA LYS A 130 5.54 -7.84 -44.83
C LYS A 130 5.39 -9.30 -45.27
N SER A 131 4.79 -10.16 -44.44
CA SER A 131 4.60 -11.57 -44.80
C SER A 131 3.54 -11.78 -45.88
N THR A 132 2.43 -11.03 -45.80
CA THR A 132 1.26 -11.22 -46.67
C THR A 132 1.51 -10.67 -48.05
N PHE A 133 2.02 -9.44 -48.14
CA PHE A 133 2.25 -8.75 -49.40
C PHE A 133 3.69 -8.89 -49.91
N GLN A 134 4.58 -9.51 -49.13
CA GLN A 134 5.98 -9.74 -49.49
C GLN A 134 6.72 -8.45 -49.88
N VAL A 135 6.43 -7.36 -49.18
CA VAL A 135 7.00 -6.02 -49.38
C VAL A 135 7.99 -5.65 -48.30
N GLN A 136 8.99 -4.85 -48.64
CA GLN A 136 9.93 -4.28 -47.65
C GLN A 136 9.50 -2.90 -47.17
N ASN A 137 8.87 -2.09 -48.04
CA ASN A 137 8.45 -0.71 -47.81
C ASN A 137 7.07 -0.46 -48.43
N ILE A 138 6.37 0.57 -47.94
CA ILE A 138 5.07 1.02 -48.46
C ILE A 138 5.11 2.53 -48.69
N ALA A 139 4.46 3.02 -49.75
CA ALA A 139 4.43 4.44 -50.12
C ALA A 139 5.83 5.12 -50.19
N GLY A 140 6.86 4.38 -50.61
CA GLY A 140 8.23 4.91 -50.71
C GLY A 140 8.93 5.18 -49.36
N GLN A 141 8.33 4.78 -48.24
CA GLN A 141 8.86 4.95 -46.89
C GLN A 141 8.95 3.63 -46.12
N THR A 142 9.74 3.61 -45.05
CA THR A 142 9.84 2.46 -44.17
C THR A 142 8.56 2.31 -43.34
N PHE A 143 8.24 1.08 -42.97
CA PHE A 143 7.08 0.79 -42.10
C PHE A 143 7.14 1.54 -40.76
N GLU A 144 8.34 1.69 -40.18
CA GLU A 144 8.55 2.44 -38.94
C GLU A 144 8.12 3.91 -39.11
N SER A 145 8.57 4.57 -40.19
CA SER A 145 8.19 5.95 -40.48
C SER A 145 6.68 6.08 -40.70
N PHE A 146 6.06 5.10 -41.37
CA PHE A 146 4.62 5.11 -41.64
C PHE A 146 3.78 5.02 -40.36
N PHE A 147 4.10 4.06 -39.48
CA PHE A 147 3.34 3.84 -38.25
C PHE A 147 3.68 4.80 -37.12
N THR A 148 4.75 5.60 -37.26
CA THR A 148 5.02 6.73 -36.37
C THR A 148 3.96 7.83 -36.56
N ALA A 149 3.54 8.09 -37.80
CA ALA A 149 2.55 9.12 -38.12
C ALA A 149 1.10 8.58 -38.20
N THR A 150 0.94 7.29 -38.47
CA THR A 150 -0.36 6.68 -38.78
C THR A 150 -0.68 5.55 -37.80
N SER A 151 -1.87 5.59 -37.19
CA SER A 151 -2.34 4.48 -36.35
C SER A 151 -2.55 3.21 -37.17
N TYR A 152 -2.19 2.05 -36.61
CA TYR A 152 -2.45 0.74 -37.22
C TYR A 152 -3.96 0.48 -37.46
N LYS A 153 -4.85 1.20 -36.76
CA LYS A 153 -6.30 1.12 -36.94
C LYS A 153 -6.79 1.87 -38.19
N ASN A 154 -5.97 2.73 -38.79
CA ASN A 154 -6.34 3.48 -39.97
C ASN A 154 -6.18 2.63 -41.24
N VAL A 155 -7.12 1.69 -41.40
CA VAL A 155 -7.19 0.77 -42.53
C VAL A 155 -7.15 1.50 -43.87
N ALA A 156 -7.83 2.65 -43.99
CA ALA A 156 -7.88 3.41 -45.24
C ALA A 156 -6.50 3.89 -45.69
N SER A 157 -5.71 4.46 -44.77
CA SER A 157 -4.36 4.97 -45.08
C SER A 157 -3.39 3.84 -45.41
N ILE A 158 -3.49 2.71 -44.68
CA ILE A 158 -2.67 1.53 -44.92
C ILE A 158 -3.02 0.91 -46.29
N THR A 159 -4.31 0.78 -46.58
CA THR A 159 -4.81 0.28 -47.87
C THR A 159 -4.31 1.13 -49.02
N GLN A 160 -4.37 2.46 -48.89
CA GLN A 160 -3.85 3.38 -49.90
C GLN A 160 -2.35 3.20 -50.10
N ALA A 161 -1.55 3.13 -49.04
CA ALA A 161 -0.11 2.97 -49.14
C ALA A 161 0.30 1.63 -49.78
N VAL A 162 -0.40 0.54 -49.45
CA VAL A 162 -0.19 -0.78 -50.06
C VAL A 162 -0.64 -0.79 -51.53
N TYR A 163 -1.76 -0.14 -51.83
CA TYR A 163 -2.28 -0.02 -53.19
C TYR A 163 -1.33 0.78 -54.09
N GLU A 164 -0.81 1.92 -53.63
CA GLU A 164 0.15 2.72 -54.38
C GLU A 164 1.45 1.93 -54.64
N GLN A 165 1.94 1.21 -53.62
CA GLN A 165 3.10 0.34 -53.78
C GLN A 165 2.84 -0.76 -54.81
N HIS A 166 1.67 -1.40 -54.76
CA HIS A 166 1.26 -2.40 -55.73
C HIS A 166 1.13 -1.80 -57.14
N PHE A 167 0.46 -0.67 -57.28
CA PHE A 167 0.28 0.00 -58.55
C PHE A 167 1.61 0.36 -59.21
N ASN A 168 2.51 1.01 -58.46
CA ASN A 168 3.82 1.41 -58.99
C ASN A 168 4.69 0.21 -59.38
N THR A 169 4.56 -0.92 -58.67
CA THR A 169 5.37 -2.12 -58.93
C THR A 169 4.78 -3.00 -60.03
N CYS A 170 3.45 -3.04 -60.16
CA CYS A 170 2.76 -4.00 -61.03
C CYS A 170 2.23 -3.39 -62.33
N ALA A 171 2.11 -2.06 -62.45
CA ALA A 171 1.53 -1.40 -63.64
C ALA A 171 2.48 -1.37 -64.84
N TYR A 172 3.79 -1.49 -64.63
CA TYR A 172 4.81 -1.43 -65.68
C TYR A 172 5.49 -2.79 -65.84
N ASP A 173 5.77 -3.19 -67.08
CA ASP A 173 6.63 -4.35 -67.34
C ASP A 173 8.13 -4.01 -67.22
N SER A 174 8.99 -5.01 -67.34
CA SER A 174 10.46 -4.83 -67.33
C SER A 174 10.99 -3.94 -68.46
N SER A 175 10.16 -3.60 -69.44
CA SER A 175 10.48 -2.69 -70.55
C SER A 175 9.91 -1.27 -70.37
N GLY A 176 9.28 -0.99 -69.23
CA GLY A 176 8.70 0.33 -68.90
C GLY A 176 7.39 0.64 -69.61
N LYS A 177 6.74 -0.35 -70.25
CA LYS A 177 5.43 -0.17 -70.87
C LYS A 177 4.32 -0.45 -69.86
N VAL A 178 3.25 0.34 -69.94
CA VAL A 178 2.05 0.14 -69.12
C VAL A 178 1.32 -1.11 -69.61
N VAL A 179 1.17 -2.11 -68.75
CA VAL A 179 0.43 -3.34 -69.05
C VAL A 179 -1.04 -3.08 -68.71
N TYR A 180 -1.83 -2.72 -69.71
CA TYR A 180 -3.20 -2.23 -69.52
C TYR A 180 -4.27 -3.29 -69.23
N LEU A 181 -3.94 -4.56 -69.10
CA LEU A 181 -4.87 -5.58 -68.63
C LEU A 181 -4.15 -6.54 -67.69
N TYR A 182 -4.83 -6.89 -66.60
CA TYR A 182 -4.50 -7.91 -65.60
C TYR A 182 -4.24 -9.29 -66.23
N GLY A 183 -3.21 -9.42 -67.05
CA GLY A 183 -2.72 -10.67 -67.61
C GLY A 183 -1.29 -10.85 -67.17
N ASP A 184 -1.06 -11.88 -66.34
CA ASP A 184 0.15 -12.66 -65.98
C ASP A 184 1.58 -12.05 -65.97
N GLY A 185 1.85 -10.92 -66.62
CA GLY A 185 3.18 -10.41 -66.93
C GLY A 185 4.06 -10.07 -65.73
N ASN A 186 3.47 -9.82 -64.56
CA ASN A 186 4.21 -9.41 -63.36
C ASN A 186 4.05 -10.37 -62.16
N LEU A 187 3.50 -11.58 -62.34
CA LEU A 187 3.37 -12.58 -61.25
C LEU A 187 4.72 -13.12 -60.72
N HIS A 188 5.82 -12.81 -61.39
CA HIS A 188 7.16 -13.05 -60.85
C HIS A 188 7.47 -12.10 -59.66
N ILE A 189 6.85 -10.93 -59.63
CA ILE A 189 7.05 -9.94 -58.55
C ILE A 189 6.23 -10.38 -57.32
N PRO A 190 6.86 -10.45 -56.13
CA PRO A 190 6.22 -10.92 -54.89
C PRO A 190 4.89 -10.23 -54.55
N ILE A 191 4.84 -8.89 -54.62
CA ILE A 191 3.63 -8.13 -54.29
C ILE A 191 2.49 -8.38 -55.28
N CYS A 192 2.76 -8.42 -56.59
CA CYS A 192 1.75 -8.66 -57.60
C CYS A 192 1.16 -10.09 -57.48
N ARG A 193 2.03 -11.08 -57.21
CA ARG A 193 1.60 -12.45 -56.93
C ARG A 193 0.75 -12.55 -55.68
N SER A 194 1.19 -11.93 -54.60
CA SER A 194 0.50 -11.99 -53.31
C SER A 194 -0.92 -11.42 -53.40
N VAL A 195 -1.10 -10.25 -54.01
CA VAL A 195 -2.41 -9.63 -54.21
C VAL A 195 -3.30 -10.50 -55.10
N TRP A 196 -2.75 -11.08 -56.17
CA TRP A 196 -3.47 -12.05 -57.00
C TRP A 196 -3.92 -13.30 -56.22
N GLN A 197 -3.09 -13.82 -55.33
CA GLN A 197 -3.44 -14.95 -54.45
C GLN A 197 -4.49 -14.58 -53.39
N GLN A 198 -4.49 -13.34 -52.92
CA GLN A 198 -5.52 -12.84 -51.99
C GLN A 198 -6.88 -12.72 -52.66
N THR A 199 -6.92 -12.46 -53.98
CA THR A 199 -8.15 -12.44 -54.76
C THR A 199 -8.94 -13.75 -54.60
N SER A 200 -8.31 -14.94 -54.67
CA SER A 200 -9.02 -16.21 -54.52
C SER A 200 -9.49 -16.52 -53.10
N THR A 201 -8.86 -15.93 -52.08
CA THR A 201 -9.22 -16.14 -50.67
C THR A 201 -10.31 -15.19 -50.17
N VAL A 202 -10.43 -14.02 -50.78
CA VAL A 202 -11.44 -13.00 -50.43
C VAL A 202 -12.77 -13.23 -51.19
N LEU A 203 -12.77 -13.98 -52.29
CA LEU A 203 -13.93 -14.14 -53.16
C LEU A 203 -14.92 -15.22 -52.72
N THR A 204 -16.08 -14.78 -52.25
CA THR A 204 -17.28 -15.61 -52.08
C THR A 204 -18.41 -15.27 -53.08
N THR A 205 -18.31 -14.18 -53.86
CA THR A 205 -19.41 -13.71 -54.72
C THR A 205 -18.94 -13.26 -56.11
N LYS A 206 -19.64 -13.72 -57.17
CA LYS A 206 -19.40 -13.43 -58.59
C LYS A 206 -19.75 -11.99 -58.99
N LYS A 207 -19.07 -10.98 -58.45
CA LYS A 207 -19.12 -9.58 -58.93
C LYS A 207 -17.71 -9.14 -59.30
N GLY A 208 -17.55 -8.37 -60.37
CA GLY A 208 -16.24 -7.82 -60.75
C GLY A 208 -15.65 -7.02 -59.59
N PHE A 209 -14.41 -7.34 -59.22
CA PHE A 209 -13.73 -6.79 -58.06
C PHE A 209 -12.59 -5.88 -58.50
N SER A 210 -12.41 -4.79 -57.77
CA SER A 210 -11.23 -3.94 -57.89
C SER A 210 -10.10 -4.47 -57.01
N THR A 211 -8.86 -4.36 -57.48
CA THR A 211 -7.68 -4.72 -56.67
C THR A 211 -7.59 -3.94 -55.37
N ARG A 212 -8.15 -2.73 -55.34
CA ARG A 212 -8.24 -1.92 -54.13
C ARG A 212 -9.10 -2.57 -53.07
N GLU A 213 -10.26 -3.13 -53.44
CA GLU A 213 -11.16 -3.83 -52.49
C GLU A 213 -10.51 -5.09 -51.92
N VAL A 214 -9.77 -5.86 -52.74
CA VAL A 214 -9.03 -7.03 -52.27
C VAL A 214 -8.00 -6.62 -51.22
N ILE A 215 -7.19 -5.59 -51.51
CA ILE A 215 -6.20 -5.08 -50.57
C ILE A 215 -6.87 -4.56 -49.30
N GLU A 216 -7.98 -3.84 -49.42
CA GLU A 216 -8.72 -3.30 -48.27
C GLU A 216 -9.18 -4.42 -47.34
N GLN A 217 -9.83 -5.47 -47.86
CA GLN A 217 -10.29 -6.59 -47.03
C GLN A 217 -9.12 -7.36 -46.40
N THR A 218 -8.03 -7.57 -47.14
CA THR A 218 -6.83 -8.19 -46.58
C THR A 218 -6.23 -7.34 -45.46
N VAL A 219 -6.16 -6.01 -45.63
CA VAL A 219 -5.68 -5.09 -44.59
C VAL A 219 -6.61 -5.07 -43.39
N GLN A 220 -7.93 -5.10 -43.58
CA GLN A 220 -8.90 -5.23 -42.48
C GLN A 220 -8.67 -6.52 -41.67
N ASN A 221 -8.51 -7.66 -42.34
CA ASN A 221 -8.22 -8.94 -41.69
C ASN A 221 -6.87 -8.95 -40.94
N ILE A 222 -5.90 -8.19 -41.43
CA ILE A 222 -4.61 -8.03 -40.77
C ILE A 222 -4.73 -7.09 -39.56
N ALA A 223 -5.48 -6.00 -39.68
CA ALA A 223 -5.72 -5.04 -38.60
C ALA A 223 -6.46 -5.69 -37.43
N THR A 224 -7.45 -6.55 -37.69
CA THR A 224 -8.16 -7.31 -36.64
C THR A 224 -7.23 -8.29 -35.92
N LYS A 225 -6.33 -8.96 -36.63
CA LYS A 225 -5.30 -9.81 -36.00
C LYS A 225 -4.32 -9.01 -35.15
N ALA A 226 -4.00 -7.79 -35.55
CA ALA A 226 -3.14 -6.88 -34.78
C ALA A 226 -3.80 -6.36 -33.49
N GLU A 227 -5.13 -6.45 -33.35
CA GLU A 227 -5.82 -6.09 -32.10
C GLU A 227 -5.46 -6.99 -30.92
N GLY A 228 -5.19 -8.28 -31.16
CA GLY A 228 -4.79 -9.21 -30.10
C GLY A 228 -3.52 -8.75 -29.36
N PRO A 229 -2.39 -8.58 -30.06
CA PRO A 229 -1.16 -8.05 -29.47
C PRO A 229 -1.30 -6.63 -28.91
N ALA A 230 -2.09 -5.76 -29.56
CA ALA A 230 -2.35 -4.40 -29.06
C ALA A 230 -3.09 -4.42 -27.71
N ASN A 231 -4.12 -5.25 -27.59
CA ASN A 231 -4.88 -5.41 -26.35
C ASN A 231 -4.04 -6.05 -25.24
N ALA A 232 -3.21 -7.05 -25.57
CA ALA A 232 -2.29 -7.66 -24.63
C ALA A 232 -1.26 -6.64 -24.09
N ALA A 233 -0.73 -5.77 -24.95
CA ALA A 233 0.19 -4.71 -24.53
C ALA A 233 -0.50 -3.63 -23.69
N ALA A 234 -1.75 -3.28 -24.01
CA ALA A 234 -2.56 -2.37 -23.19
C ALA A 234 -2.78 -2.94 -21.77
N GLU A 235 -3.18 -4.21 -21.66
CA GLU A 235 -3.40 -4.84 -20.36
C GLU A 235 -2.09 -4.98 -19.57
N ALA A 236 -0.97 -5.34 -20.22
CA ALA A 236 0.33 -5.37 -19.56
C ALA A 236 0.75 -3.99 -19.02
N ALA A 237 0.54 -2.92 -19.79
CA ALA A 237 0.81 -1.54 -19.36
C ALA A 237 -0.09 -1.14 -18.18
N ARG A 238 -1.37 -1.52 -18.22
CA ARG A 238 -2.34 -1.28 -17.15
C ARG A 238 -1.96 -2.03 -15.87
N GLU A 239 -1.61 -3.31 -15.96
CA GLU A 239 -1.17 -4.12 -14.81
C GLU A 239 0.12 -3.55 -14.19
N SER A 240 1.07 -3.13 -15.04
CA SER A 240 2.30 -2.47 -14.60
C SER A 240 2.01 -1.20 -13.79
N ALA A 241 1.13 -0.33 -14.29
CA ALA A 241 0.71 0.88 -13.60
C ALA A 241 0.03 0.59 -12.26
N ILE A 242 -0.87 -0.41 -12.21
CA ILE A 242 -1.53 -0.83 -10.96
C ILE A 242 -0.53 -1.35 -9.94
N ASN A 243 0.43 -2.16 -10.37
CA ASN A 243 1.45 -2.71 -9.49
C ASN A 243 2.38 -1.63 -8.94
N ALA A 244 2.74 -0.63 -9.75
CA ALA A 244 3.54 0.51 -9.31
C ALA A 244 2.84 1.32 -8.21
N ILE A 245 1.54 1.57 -8.34
CA ILE A 245 0.76 2.29 -7.31
C ILE A 245 0.67 1.48 -6.03
N LYS A 246 0.40 0.18 -6.13
CA LYS A 246 0.34 -0.71 -4.97
C LYS A 246 1.67 -0.69 -4.21
N ALA A 247 2.79 -0.78 -4.92
CA ALA A 247 4.12 -0.69 -4.34
C ALA A 247 4.35 0.66 -3.64
N GLN A 248 4.06 1.78 -4.32
CA GLN A 248 4.19 3.12 -3.74
C GLN A 248 3.33 3.29 -2.48
N GLN A 249 2.09 2.80 -2.50
CA GLN A 249 1.24 2.83 -1.32
C GLN A 249 1.85 2.00 -0.20
N THR A 250 2.27 0.75 -0.45
CA THR A 250 2.93 -0.09 0.55
C THR A 250 4.16 0.57 1.17
N ASP A 251 4.98 1.27 0.39
CA ASP A 251 6.17 1.96 0.88
C ASP A 251 5.84 3.17 1.76
N LEU A 252 4.85 3.99 1.35
CA LEU A 252 4.36 5.10 2.17
C LEU A 252 3.84 4.60 3.53
N ILE A 253 3.17 3.45 3.53
CA ILE A 253 2.60 2.83 4.72
C ILE A 253 3.70 2.35 5.64
N ASN A 254 4.66 1.60 5.11
CA ASN A 254 5.81 1.11 5.86
C ASN A 254 6.56 2.30 6.49
N THR A 255 6.76 3.38 5.74
CA THR A 255 7.40 4.60 6.25
C THR A 255 6.63 5.22 7.41
N ILE A 256 5.31 5.36 7.28
CA ILE A 256 4.45 5.89 8.35
C ILE A 256 4.46 4.95 9.57
N PHE A 257 4.34 3.65 9.37
CA PHE A 257 4.34 2.67 10.46
C PHE A 257 5.65 2.69 11.24
N MET A 258 6.79 2.69 10.55
CA MET A 258 8.11 2.77 11.18
C MET A 258 8.25 4.04 12.01
N SER A 259 7.76 5.19 11.51
CA SER A 259 7.78 6.45 12.28
C SER A 259 6.99 6.37 13.60
N LYS A 260 5.84 5.67 13.60
CA LYS A 260 5.01 5.48 14.80
C LYS A 260 5.63 4.45 15.76
N GLN A 261 6.29 3.42 15.24
CA GLN A 261 6.96 2.41 16.05
C GLN A 261 8.11 3.03 16.86
N THR A 262 8.91 3.93 16.26
CA THR A 262 9.97 4.66 16.98
C THR A 262 9.40 5.50 18.14
N ALA A 263 8.27 6.17 17.93
CA ALA A 263 7.61 6.96 18.98
C ALA A 263 7.10 6.07 20.13
N ILE A 264 6.54 4.90 19.83
CA ILE A 264 6.09 3.92 20.83
C ILE A 264 7.29 3.38 21.62
N ILE A 265 8.37 2.99 20.95
CA ILE A 265 9.59 2.49 21.61
C ILE A 265 10.17 3.57 22.55
N ALA A 266 10.26 4.82 22.09
CA ALA A 266 10.75 5.93 22.91
C ALA A 266 9.90 6.14 24.17
N SER A 267 8.56 6.06 24.05
CA SER A 267 7.63 6.14 25.18
C SER A 267 7.86 5.00 26.19
N VAL A 268 8.04 3.76 25.71
CA VAL A 268 8.28 2.59 26.59
C VAL A 268 9.62 2.73 27.32
N VAL A 269 10.67 3.15 26.62
CA VAL A 269 12.00 3.38 27.23
C VAL A 269 11.92 4.47 28.29
N ALA A 270 11.21 5.58 28.03
CA ALA A 270 11.02 6.65 29.01
C ALA A 270 10.32 6.16 30.29
N ILE A 271 9.27 5.33 30.17
CA ILE A 271 8.57 4.73 31.31
C ILE A 271 9.52 3.83 32.11
N LEU A 272 10.32 2.98 31.44
CA LEU A 272 11.28 2.09 32.12
C LEU A 272 12.34 2.87 32.91
N VAL A 273 12.84 3.98 32.37
CA VAL A 273 13.81 4.86 33.07
C VAL A 273 13.19 5.46 34.32
N ILE A 274 11.95 5.97 34.25
CA ILE A 274 11.24 6.53 35.41
C ILE A 274 11.07 5.46 36.51
N VAL A 275 10.64 4.24 36.13
CA VAL A 275 10.48 3.11 37.06
C VAL A 275 11.81 2.73 37.71
N LEU A 276 12.91 2.66 36.95
CA LEU A 276 14.25 2.38 37.49
C LEU A 276 14.69 3.43 38.51
N VAL A 277 14.50 4.72 38.22
CA VAL A 277 14.80 5.81 39.17
C VAL A 277 13.97 5.67 40.45
N MET A 278 12.67 5.37 40.34
CA MET A 278 11.82 5.14 41.51
C MET A 278 12.30 3.95 42.35
N ILE A 279 12.75 2.86 41.73
CA ILE A 279 13.30 1.69 42.42
C ILE A 279 14.59 2.05 43.16
N ILE A 280 15.51 2.78 42.53
CA ILE A 280 16.78 3.21 43.16
C ILE A 280 16.49 4.10 44.38
N ILE A 281 15.64 5.12 44.23
CA ILE A 281 15.24 6.00 45.33
C ILE A 281 14.57 5.18 46.46
N TYR A 282 13.67 4.26 46.10
CA TYR A 282 13.01 3.37 47.05
C TYR A 282 14.03 2.52 47.84
N LEU A 283 15.02 1.94 47.16
CA LEU A 283 16.08 1.14 47.80
C LEU A 283 16.93 1.98 48.75
N ILE A 284 17.32 3.20 48.35
CA ILE A 284 18.06 4.14 49.21
C ILE A 284 17.25 4.49 50.47
N LEU A 285 15.97 4.84 50.30
CA LEU A 285 15.09 5.17 51.42
C LEU A 285 14.87 3.97 52.35
N ARG A 286 14.66 2.77 51.78
CA ARG A 286 14.51 1.52 52.55
C ARG A 286 15.77 1.19 53.33
N TYR A 287 16.93 1.35 52.70
CA TYR A 287 18.23 1.15 53.34
C TYR A 287 18.44 2.13 54.51
N ARG A 288 18.15 3.42 54.30
CA ARG A 288 18.20 4.45 55.36
C ARG A 288 17.28 4.14 56.53
N ARG A 289 16.02 3.72 56.27
CA ARG A 289 15.08 3.33 57.33
C ARG A 289 15.60 2.16 58.16
N LYS A 290 16.11 1.10 57.51
CA LYS A 290 16.71 -0.05 58.22
C LYS A 290 17.89 0.35 59.09
N LYS A 291 18.79 1.21 58.58
CA LYS A 291 19.95 1.71 59.36
C LYS A 291 19.51 2.52 60.58
N LYS A 292 18.49 3.37 60.44
CA LYS A 292 17.93 4.16 61.56
C LYS A 292 17.33 3.26 62.64
N MET A 293 16.62 2.20 62.27
CA MET A 293 16.03 1.23 63.21
C MET A 293 17.10 0.45 63.98
N LYS A 294 18.17 0.00 63.30
CA LYS A 294 19.29 -0.70 63.97
C LYS A 294 20.00 0.18 64.99
N LYS A 295 20.25 1.45 64.66
CA LYS A 295 20.84 2.42 65.60
C LYS A 295 19.95 2.62 66.82
N LYS A 296 18.63 2.81 66.62
CA LYS A 296 17.68 2.96 67.73
C LYS A 296 17.72 1.76 68.69
N ALA A 297 17.74 0.53 68.17
CA ALA A 297 17.79 -0.68 68.98
C ALA A 297 19.09 -0.80 69.82
N GLN A 298 20.21 -0.26 69.35
CA GLN A 298 21.46 -0.21 70.12
C GLN A 298 21.35 0.80 71.27
N TYR A 299 20.78 1.98 71.03
CA TYR A 299 20.57 2.99 72.08
C TYR A 299 19.58 2.54 73.16
N THR A 300 18.49 1.85 72.80
CA THR A 300 17.57 1.29 73.81
C THR A 300 18.20 0.21 74.67
N LYS A 301 19.18 -0.54 74.16
CA LYS A 301 19.92 -1.51 74.96
C LYS A 301 20.83 -0.83 75.99
N LEU A 302 21.56 0.20 75.58
CA LEU A 302 22.47 0.95 76.46
C LEU A 302 21.77 1.75 77.57
N LEU A 303 20.47 2.04 77.42
CA LEU A 303 19.69 2.82 78.38
C LEU A 303 18.99 1.96 79.45
N ASN A 304 18.99 0.63 79.26
CA ASN A 304 18.37 -0.34 80.15
C ASN A 304 19.39 -1.13 80.98
N GLU A 305 20.69 -0.81 80.86
CA GLU A 305 21.76 -1.16 81.81
C GLU A 305 21.98 0.03 82.76
#